data_AF-Q5I6A8-F1
#
_entry.id   AF-Q5I6A8-F1
#
_cell.length_a   1.000
_cell.length_b   1.000
_cell.length_c   1.000
_cell.angle_alpha   90.00
_cell.angle_beta   90.00
_cell.angle_gamma   90.00
#
_symmetry.space_group_name_H-M   'P 1'
#
loop_
_entity.id
_entity.type
_entity.pdbx_description
1 polymer ?
#
loop_
_entity_poly.entity_id
_entity_poly.type
_entity_poly.pdbx_seq_one_letter_code
_entity_poly.pdbx_strand_id
1 'polypeptide(L)'
;DFLKFLHIFGSTIPKPRFLKKTVQELCVGTFRDVAVVPENAPVYAALEIFVDRRVSALPVVNAAGQVVGLYSRFDVIHLAAQKTYNNLDTSVREALRQRTVCLEGVLTCYPHETIEDIK
;
A
#
# COMPACT_ATOMS: atom_id res chain seq x y z
N ASP A 1 -3.93 15.86 3.79
CA ASP A 1 -2.76 15.63 2.92
C ASP A 1 -2.60 16.71 1.87
N PHE A 2 -1.36 17.13 1.62
CA PHE A 2 -0.99 18.12 0.59
C PHE A 2 -1.46 17.71 -0.82
N LEU A 3 -1.46 16.40 -1.14
CA LEU A 3 -1.99 15.89 -2.41
C LEU A 3 -3.50 16.12 -2.55
N LYS A 4 -4.29 15.94 -1.47
CA LYS A 4 -5.72 16.27 -1.48
C LYS A 4 -5.94 17.77 -1.68
N PHE A 5 -5.12 18.60 -1.03
CA PHE A 5 -5.14 20.05 -1.24
C PHE A 5 -4.87 20.40 -2.73
N LEU A 6 -3.80 19.85 -3.31
CA LEU A 6 -3.49 20.06 -4.73
C LEU A 6 -4.58 19.54 -5.66
N HIS A 7 -5.24 18.44 -5.34
CA HIS A 7 -6.36 17.92 -6.14
C HIS A 7 -7.58 18.86 -6.08
N ILE A 8 -7.94 19.34 -4.89
CA ILE A 8 -9.11 20.22 -4.66
C ILE A 8 -8.90 21.60 -5.29
N PHE A 9 -7.73 22.20 -5.06
CA PHE A 9 -7.43 23.57 -5.53
C PHE A 9 -6.69 23.60 -6.86
N GLY A 10 -6.28 22.45 -7.40
CA GLY A 10 -5.48 22.35 -8.62
C GLY A 10 -6.19 22.78 -9.89
N SER A 11 -7.52 22.87 -9.89
CA SER A 11 -8.28 23.47 -10.99
C SER A 11 -7.96 24.96 -11.20
N THR A 12 -7.43 25.63 -10.18
CA THR A 12 -6.99 27.04 -10.24
C THR A 12 -5.52 27.21 -10.65
N ILE A 13 -4.77 26.10 -10.78
CA ILE A 13 -3.34 26.10 -11.10
C ILE A 13 -3.16 25.53 -12.52
N PRO A 14 -2.34 26.14 -13.39
CA PRO A 14 -2.04 25.57 -14.71
C PRO A 14 -1.54 24.13 -14.58
N LYS A 15 -2.21 23.18 -15.24
CA LYS A 15 -1.82 21.76 -15.21
C LYS A 15 -0.47 21.57 -15.91
N PRO A 16 0.56 21.05 -15.21
CA PRO A 16 1.86 20.85 -15.83
C PRO A 16 1.81 19.71 -16.85
N ARG A 17 2.63 19.84 -17.91
CA ARG A 17 2.63 18.89 -19.05
C ARG A 17 2.97 17.46 -18.64
N PHE A 18 3.67 17.24 -17.52
CA PHE A 18 4.05 15.92 -17.07
C PHE A 18 2.85 15.07 -16.59
N LEU A 19 1.70 15.68 -16.22
CA LEU A 19 0.53 14.91 -15.79
C LEU A 19 -0.03 14.00 -16.88
N LYS A 20 0.20 14.36 -18.15
CA LYS A 20 -0.21 13.59 -19.33
C LYS A 20 0.77 12.49 -19.71
N LYS A 21 1.92 12.38 -19.03
CA LYS A 21 2.89 11.31 -19.24
C LYS A 21 2.51 10.10 -18.39
N THR A 22 2.90 8.92 -18.86
CA THR A 22 2.66 7.66 -18.17
C THR A 22 3.60 7.47 -16.97
N VAL A 23 3.21 6.59 -16.06
CA VAL A 23 4.05 6.17 -14.92
C VAL A 23 5.42 5.70 -15.40
N GLN A 24 5.44 4.88 -16.46
CA GLN A 24 6.65 4.33 -17.03
C GLN A 24 7.56 5.40 -17.65
N GLU A 25 7.01 6.37 -18.37
CA GLU A 25 7.79 7.45 -18.99
C GLU A 25 8.44 8.38 -17.96
N LEU A 26 7.82 8.56 -16.81
CA LEU A 26 8.33 9.40 -15.73
C LEU A 26 9.21 8.65 -14.74
N CYS A 27 9.28 7.32 -14.83
CA CYS A 27 9.96 6.46 -13.87
C CYS A 27 9.52 6.74 -12.42
N VAL A 28 8.22 7.02 -12.20
CA VAL A 28 7.67 7.28 -10.87
C VAL A 28 7.29 5.97 -10.20
N GLY A 29 8.05 5.56 -9.19
CA GLY A 29 7.79 4.33 -8.44
C GLY A 29 9.05 3.48 -8.23
N THR A 30 8.92 2.42 -7.45
CA THR A 30 9.97 1.41 -7.25
C THR A 30 9.56 0.13 -7.96
N PHE A 31 10.37 -0.30 -8.94
CA PHE A 31 10.03 -1.43 -9.83
C PHE A 31 10.92 -2.67 -9.62
N ARG A 32 11.86 -2.61 -8.68
CA ARG A 32 12.82 -3.68 -8.37
C ARG A 32 12.96 -3.82 -6.86
N ASP A 33 13.27 -5.02 -6.39
CA ASP A 33 13.44 -5.32 -4.95
C ASP A 33 12.26 -4.84 -4.10
N VAL A 34 11.04 -5.03 -4.61
CA VAL A 34 9.81 -4.67 -3.90
C VAL A 34 9.64 -5.66 -2.73
N ALA A 35 9.68 -5.14 -1.50
CA ALA A 35 9.42 -5.94 -0.32
C ALA A 35 7.95 -6.39 -0.31
N VAL A 36 7.73 -7.69 -0.16
CA VAL A 36 6.41 -8.32 -0.09
C VAL A 36 6.33 -9.23 1.14
N VAL A 37 5.12 -9.56 1.57
CA VAL A 37 4.89 -10.51 2.67
C VAL A 37 3.93 -11.62 2.23
N PRO A 38 4.22 -12.90 2.50
CA PRO A 38 3.27 -13.98 2.26
C PRO A 38 2.02 -13.83 3.13
N GLU A 39 0.86 -14.16 2.58
CA GLU A 39 -0.44 -14.04 3.27
C GLU A 39 -0.57 -14.89 4.54
N ASN A 40 0.16 -16.00 4.62
CA ASN A 40 0.22 -16.90 5.76
C ASN A 40 1.37 -16.57 6.73
N ALA A 41 2.22 -15.60 6.40
CA ALA A 41 3.29 -15.19 7.29
C ALA A 41 2.70 -14.52 8.55
N PRO A 42 3.36 -14.67 9.70
CA PRO A 42 2.94 -14.03 10.93
C PRO A 42 3.13 -12.51 10.85
N VAL A 43 2.33 -11.75 11.61
CA VAL A 43 2.40 -10.29 11.62
C VAL A 43 3.79 -9.78 12.03
N TYR A 44 4.50 -10.44 12.95
CA TYR A 44 5.84 -10.00 13.33
C TYR A 44 6.83 -9.97 12.15
N ALA A 45 6.70 -10.89 11.19
CA ALA A 45 7.57 -10.90 10.00
C ALA A 45 7.32 -9.65 9.14
N ALA A 46 6.08 -9.18 9.03
CA ALA A 46 5.78 -7.91 8.38
C ALA A 46 6.37 -6.70 9.14
N LEU A 47 6.37 -6.75 10.48
CA LEU A 47 6.97 -5.70 11.32
C LEU A 47 8.48 -5.61 11.14
N GLU A 48 9.18 -6.75 11.09
CA GLU A 48 10.62 -6.80 10.81
C GLU A 48 10.93 -6.14 9.47
N ILE A 49 10.18 -6.50 8.41
CA ILE A 49 10.37 -5.88 7.09
C ILE A 49 10.11 -4.36 7.13
N PHE A 50 9.11 -3.89 7.87
CA PHE A 50 8.86 -2.45 8.02
C PHE A 50 10.03 -1.71 8.68
N VAL A 51 10.67 -2.32 9.66
CA VAL A 51 11.84 -1.76 10.36
C VAL A 51 13.06 -1.76 9.43
N ASP A 52 13.33 -2.90 8.80
CA ASP A 52 14.55 -3.11 8.00
C ASP A 52 14.51 -2.35 6.68
N ARG A 53 13.40 -2.44 5.94
CA ARG A 53 13.25 -1.83 4.61
C ARG A 53 12.70 -0.40 4.66
N ARG A 54 12.22 0.06 5.82
CA ARG A 54 11.64 1.40 6.04
C ARG A 54 10.50 1.75 5.07
N VAL A 55 9.72 0.75 4.66
CA VAL A 55 8.59 0.91 3.74
C VAL A 55 7.29 1.27 4.48
N SER A 56 6.34 1.89 3.79
CA SER A 56 5.06 2.30 4.37
C SER A 56 4.00 1.20 4.35
N ALA A 57 4.08 0.31 3.36
CA ALA A 57 3.18 -0.81 3.15
C ALA A 57 3.88 -1.97 2.43
N LEU A 58 3.31 -3.16 2.57
CA LEU A 58 3.76 -4.43 2.02
C LEU A 58 2.61 -5.04 1.23
N PRO A 59 2.80 -5.28 -0.08
CA PRO A 59 1.90 -6.14 -0.83
C PRO A 59 1.87 -7.54 -0.20
N VAL A 60 0.66 -8.03 0.04
CA VAL A 60 0.43 -9.37 0.57
C VAL A 60 0.22 -10.31 -0.60
N VAL A 61 1.05 -11.35 -0.69
CA VAL A 61 1.06 -12.28 -1.83
C VAL A 61 0.64 -13.68 -1.42
N ASN A 62 -0.09 -14.37 -2.33
CA ASN A 62 -0.41 -15.78 -2.18
C ASN A 62 0.71 -16.69 -2.69
N ALA A 63 0.53 -18.01 -2.57
CA ALA A 63 1.50 -19.01 -3.05
C ALA A 63 1.74 -18.96 -4.57
N ALA A 64 0.80 -18.42 -5.36
CA ALA A 64 0.95 -18.20 -6.80
C ALA A 64 1.67 -16.89 -7.14
N GLY A 65 2.10 -16.11 -6.15
CA GLY A 65 2.75 -14.81 -6.33
C GLY A 65 1.79 -13.67 -6.68
N GLN A 66 0.48 -13.88 -6.55
CA GLN A 66 -0.52 -12.85 -6.84
C GLN A 66 -0.76 -11.98 -5.61
N VAL A 67 -0.92 -10.67 -5.81
CA VAL A 67 -1.27 -9.73 -4.74
C VAL A 67 -2.73 -9.94 -4.33
N VAL A 68 -2.94 -10.30 -3.08
CA VAL A 68 -4.27 -10.54 -2.47
C VAL A 68 -4.64 -9.49 -1.43
N GLY A 69 -3.72 -8.60 -1.08
CA GLY A 69 -3.93 -7.60 -0.04
C GLY A 69 -2.79 -6.59 0.05
N LEU A 70 -2.97 -5.57 0.89
CA LEU A 70 -1.97 -4.57 1.21
C LEU A 70 -1.96 -4.33 2.72
N TYR A 71 -0.88 -4.75 3.37
CA TYR A 71 -0.65 -4.54 4.80
C TYR A 71 0.24 -3.32 5.01
N SER A 72 -0.15 -2.40 5.86
CA SER A 72 0.46 -1.08 6.02
C SER A 72 0.78 -0.78 7.48
N ARG A 73 1.62 0.22 7.73
CA ARG A 73 1.88 0.71 9.09
C ARG A 73 0.61 1.20 9.80
N PHE A 74 -0.41 1.61 9.06
CA PHE A 74 -1.70 1.98 9.65
C PHE A 74 -2.43 0.77 10.27
N ASP A 75 -2.27 -0.41 9.69
CA ASP A 75 -2.87 -1.65 10.22
C ASP A 75 -2.25 -2.09 11.52
N VAL A 76 -0.94 -1.88 11.64
CA VAL A 76 -0.20 -2.13 12.88
C VAL A 76 -0.78 -1.28 14.02
N ILE A 77 -1.08 -0.01 13.75
CA ILE A 77 -1.70 0.89 14.75
C ILE A 77 -3.09 0.37 15.13
N HIS A 78 -3.88 -0.08 14.15
CA HIS A 78 -5.20 -0.63 14.42
C HIS A 78 -5.14 -1.91 15.26
N LEU A 79 -4.21 -2.81 14.96
CA LEU A 79 -3.97 -4.03 15.72
C LEU A 79 -3.58 -3.72 17.18
N ALA A 80 -2.70 -2.74 17.39
CA ALA A 80 -2.31 -2.31 18.73
C ALA A 80 -3.48 -1.69 19.50
N ALA A 81 -4.32 -0.89 18.84
CA ALA A 81 -5.48 -0.23 19.45
C ALA A 81 -6.54 -1.24 19.93
N GLN A 82 -6.70 -2.37 19.24
CA GLN A 82 -7.65 -3.43 19.63
C GLN A 82 -7.18 -4.25 20.86
N LYS A 83 -6.03 -3.93 21.46
CA LYS A 83 -5.40 -4.67 22.58
C LYS A 83 -5.08 -6.14 22.27
N THR A 84 -5.09 -6.53 21.00
CA THR A 84 -4.70 -7.86 20.50
C THR A 84 -3.20 -7.96 20.22
N TYR A 85 -2.38 -7.00 20.70
CA TYR A 85 -0.92 -6.98 20.51
C TYR A 85 -0.22 -8.27 20.98
N ASN A 86 -0.84 -9.03 21.88
CA ASN A 86 -0.30 -10.29 22.37
C ASN A 86 -0.35 -11.44 21.34
N ASN A 87 -0.94 -11.25 20.15
CA ASN A 87 -1.05 -12.28 19.13
C ASN A 87 -0.38 -11.86 17.80
N LEU A 88 0.93 -11.58 17.86
CA LEU A 88 1.75 -11.29 16.66
C LEU A 88 2.02 -12.54 15.80
N ASP A 89 1.70 -13.72 16.32
CA ASP A 89 1.77 -15.00 15.61
C ASP A 89 0.61 -15.20 14.64
N THR A 90 -0.44 -14.36 14.71
CA THR A 90 -1.52 -14.40 13.74
C THR A 90 -1.00 -14.09 12.33
N SER A 91 -1.61 -14.70 11.32
CA SER A 91 -1.24 -14.46 9.94
C SER A 91 -1.62 -13.04 9.49
N VAL A 92 -0.84 -12.48 8.56
CA VAL A 92 -1.13 -11.18 7.94
C VAL A 92 -2.53 -11.18 7.28
N ARG A 93 -2.94 -12.29 6.66
CA ARG A 93 -4.30 -12.43 6.10
C ARG A 93 -5.38 -12.26 7.17
N GLU A 94 -5.20 -12.87 8.34
CA GLU A 94 -6.18 -12.78 9.41
C GLU A 94 -6.21 -11.37 10.01
N ALA A 95 -5.04 -10.73 10.17
CA ALA A 95 -4.96 -9.34 10.59
C ALA A 95 -5.67 -8.40 9.60
N LEU A 96 -5.58 -8.65 8.28
CA LEU A 96 -6.30 -7.88 7.27
C LEU A 96 -7.82 -8.05 7.36
N ARG A 97 -8.33 -9.23 7.73
CA ARG A 97 -9.78 -9.49 7.91
C ARG A 97 -10.38 -8.74 9.09
N GLN A 98 -9.57 -8.42 10.09
CA GLN A 98 -10.01 -7.67 11.27
C GLN A 98 -10.23 -6.17 10.99
N ARG A 99 -9.89 -5.68 9.79
CA ARG A 99 -10.23 -4.32 9.36
C ARG A 99 -11.76 -4.16 9.31
N THR A 100 -12.28 -3.34 10.19
CA THR A 100 -13.72 -3.00 10.24
C THR A 100 -14.16 -2.10 9.08
N VAL A 101 -13.20 -1.46 8.39
CA VAL A 101 -13.45 -0.69 7.18
C VAL A 101 -13.22 -1.59 5.98
N CYS A 102 -14.31 -1.89 5.28
CA CYS A 102 -14.31 -2.53 3.97
C CYS A 102 -13.47 -1.68 3.01
N LEU A 103 -12.21 -2.05 2.80
CA LEU A 103 -11.48 -1.59 1.64
C LEU A 103 -11.93 -2.46 0.47
N GLU A 104 -12.53 -1.82 -0.55
CA GLU A 104 -12.74 -2.39 -1.87
C GLU A 104 -11.38 -2.78 -2.48
N GLY A 105 -10.91 -3.98 -2.16
CA GLY A 105 -9.70 -4.55 -2.74
C GLY A 105 -8.41 -3.73 -2.50
N VAL A 106 -7.38 -4.08 -3.27
CA VAL A 106 -6.13 -3.33 -3.35
C VAL A 106 -6.26 -2.38 -4.53
N LEU A 107 -6.09 -1.08 -4.29
CA LEU A 107 -5.99 -0.10 -5.38
C LEU A 107 -4.72 -0.40 -6.19
N THR A 108 -4.90 -0.56 -7.49
CA THR A 108 -3.81 -0.88 -8.43
C THR A 108 -3.83 0.13 -9.57
N CYS A 109 -2.65 0.34 -10.15
CA CYS A 109 -2.48 1.09 -11.38
C CYS A 109 -1.52 0.34 -12.30
N TYR A 110 -1.51 0.71 -13.57
CA TYR A 110 -0.67 0.12 -14.60
C TYR A 110 0.42 1.10 -15.07
N PRO A 111 1.58 0.59 -15.54
CA PRO A 111 2.66 1.44 -16.01
C PRO A 111 2.30 2.38 -17.18
N HIS A 112 1.27 2.03 -17.95
CA HIS A 112 0.78 2.77 -19.11
C HIS A 112 -0.31 3.80 -18.78
N GLU A 113 -0.79 3.85 -17.53
CA GLU A 113 -1.72 4.90 -17.10
C GLU A 113 -0.97 6.22 -16.92
N THR A 114 -1.67 7.33 -17.20
CA THR A 114 -1.10 8.67 -17.00
C THR A 114 -1.15 9.07 -15.54
N ILE A 115 -0.26 9.96 -15.09
CA ILE A 115 -0.28 10.46 -13.71
C ILE A 115 -1.61 11.17 -13.37
N GLU A 116 -2.30 11.72 -14.37
CA GLU A 116 -3.61 12.33 -14.20
C GLU A 116 -4.73 11.32 -13.90
N ASP A 117 -4.60 10.08 -14.38
CA ASP A 117 -5.65 9.05 -14.28
C ASP A 117 -5.57 8.21 -12.99
N ILE A 118 -4.42 8.20 -12.31
CA ILE A 118 -4.21 7.43 -11.07
C ILE A 118 -5.00 8.07 -9.93
N LYS A 119 -5.88 7.28 -9.30
CA LYS A 119 -6.78 7.71 -8.22
C LYS A 119 -6.32 7.28 -6.84
#